data_AF-A0A349DQM5-F1
#
_entry.id   AF-A0A349DQM5-F1
#
_cell.length_a   1.000
_cell.length_b   1.000
_cell.length_c   1.000
_cell.angle_alpha   90.00
_cell.angle_beta   90.00
_cell.angle_gamma   90.00
#
_symmetry.space_group_name_H-M   'P 1'
#
loop_
_entity.id
_entity.type
_entity.pdbx_description
1 polymer ?
#
loop_
_entity_poly.entity_id
_entity_poly.type
_entity_poly.pdbx_seq_one_letter_code
_entity_poly.pdbx_strand_id
1 'polypeptide(L)'
;MQTQTKNLENPTFVSLPPLLIDEEFKFILIKKSGRVEVKMNSLCKILYLLFVQHPEGISLYNLPDYEEDLKNLYLPICWEYHNKHQFIQQSIASLTCRYQNSIHEKISRIRAIFNKHLSPDIAPLYHIDGERSQAKKIALSRELIIVKYKAS
;
A
#
# COMPACT_ATOMS: atom_id res chain seq x y z
N MET A 1 55.65 -10.94 13.05
CA MET A 1 54.58 -11.58 12.24
C MET A 1 53.36 -10.68 12.30
N GLN A 2 52.93 -10.18 11.15
CA GLN A 2 51.71 -9.39 10.98
C GLN A 2 50.53 -10.34 10.77
N THR A 3 49.41 -10.07 11.43
CA THR A 3 48.06 -10.50 11.02
C THR A 3 47.10 -9.41 11.48
N GLN A 4 46.90 -8.35 10.69
CA GLN A 4 45.78 -8.16 9.77
C GLN A 4 44.39 -8.44 10.38
N THR A 5 43.82 -7.36 10.93
CA THR A 5 42.47 -6.82 10.72
C THR A 5 41.42 -7.76 10.12
N LYS A 6 40.42 -8.15 10.95
CA LYS A 6 39.05 -8.34 10.46
C LYS A 6 38.28 -7.06 10.73
N ASN A 7 38.16 -6.23 9.70
CA ASN A 7 37.15 -5.18 9.66
C ASN A 7 35.78 -5.85 9.72
N LEU A 8 35.07 -5.63 10.83
CA LEU A 8 33.66 -5.95 10.93
C LEU A 8 32.93 -4.89 10.09
N GLU A 9 32.53 -5.26 8.89
CA GLU A 9 31.71 -4.40 8.03
C GLU A 9 30.45 -4.01 8.82
N ASN A 10 30.32 -2.69 9.08
CA ASN A 10 29.13 -2.12 9.67
C ASN A 10 27.90 -2.65 8.90
N PRO A 11 26.87 -3.20 9.57
CA PRO A 11 25.64 -3.53 8.88
C PRO A 11 25.11 -2.21 8.32
N THR A 12 25.09 -2.09 7.01
CA THR A 12 24.51 -0.96 6.29
C THR A 12 23.09 -0.84 6.80
N PHE A 13 22.80 0.19 7.61
CA PHE A 13 21.43 0.53 7.95
C PHE A 13 20.71 0.76 6.61
N VAL A 14 19.89 -0.21 6.20
CA VAL A 14 19.16 -0.14 4.95
C VAL A 14 18.14 0.98 5.12
N SER A 15 18.50 2.16 4.63
CA SER A 15 17.61 3.32 4.63
C SER A 15 16.38 2.98 3.80
N LEU A 16 15.25 2.75 4.47
CA LEU A 16 13.98 2.45 3.83
C LEU A 16 13.48 3.69 3.07
N PRO A 17 13.14 3.59 1.78
CA PRO A 17 12.60 4.71 1.01
C PRO A 17 11.25 5.20 1.55
N PRO A 18 11.08 6.47 1.95
CA PRO A 18 9.76 6.98 2.31
C PRO A 18 8.76 6.84 1.15
N LEU A 19 7.52 6.53 1.48
CA LEU A 19 6.40 6.49 0.55
C LEU A 19 5.58 7.77 0.68
N LEU A 20 5.65 8.62 -0.34
CA LEU A 20 4.82 9.81 -0.46
C LEU A 20 3.54 9.48 -1.23
N ILE A 21 2.41 9.89 -0.70
CA ILE A 21 1.10 9.87 -1.36
C ILE A 21 0.70 11.33 -1.54
N ASP A 22 0.73 11.82 -2.78
CA ASP A 22 0.43 13.21 -3.09
C ASP A 22 -1.07 13.52 -3.18
N GLU A 23 -1.41 14.77 -3.47
CA GLU A 23 -2.80 15.26 -3.56
C GLU A 23 -3.60 14.64 -4.71
N GLU A 24 -2.91 14.11 -5.73
CA GLU A 24 -3.51 13.40 -6.87
C GLU A 24 -3.54 11.88 -6.66
N PHE A 25 -3.33 11.41 -5.42
CA PHE A 25 -3.25 10.00 -5.06
C PHE A 25 -2.16 9.25 -5.84
N LYS A 26 -1.06 9.91 -6.23
CA LYS A 26 0.11 9.23 -6.79
C LYS A 26 1.00 8.76 -5.65
N PHE A 27 1.50 7.53 -5.80
CA PHE A 27 2.38 6.88 -4.85
C PHE A 27 3.81 7.04 -5.34
N ILE A 28 4.68 7.63 -4.53
CA ILE A 28 6.04 8.02 -4.92
C ILE A 28 7.01 7.49 -3.87
N LEU A 29 7.93 6.62 -4.29
CA LEU A 29 9.06 6.20 -3.46
C LEU A 29 10.17 7.26 -3.55
N ILE A 30 10.60 7.76 -2.40
CA ILE A 30 11.72 8.69 -2.27
C ILE A 30 12.99 7.89 -2.02
N LYS A 31 13.77 7.66 -3.08
CA LYS A 31 15.04 6.92 -3.03
C LYS A 31 16.22 7.87 -3.04
N LYS A 32 17.41 7.36 -2.71
CA LYS A 32 18.67 8.10 -2.87
C LYS A 32 18.91 8.58 -4.31
N SER A 33 18.49 7.79 -5.29
CA SER A 33 18.63 8.11 -6.72
C SER A 33 17.54 9.04 -7.28
N GLY A 34 16.56 9.44 -6.47
CA GLY A 34 15.46 10.30 -6.89
C GLY A 34 14.08 9.77 -6.52
N ARG A 35 13.05 10.31 -7.17
CA ARG A 35 11.65 9.97 -6.93
C ARG A 35 11.15 9.01 -7.99
N VAL A 36 10.51 7.93 -7.57
CA VAL A 36 9.96 6.91 -8.47
C VAL A 36 8.47 6.74 -8.20
N GLU A 37 7.64 7.00 -9.20
CA GLU A 37 6.21 6.74 -9.10
C GLU A 37 5.92 5.23 -9.16
N VAL A 38 5.14 4.77 -8.19
CA VAL A 38 4.63 3.41 -8.04
C VAL A 38 3.22 3.39 -8.63
N LYS A 39 3.13 3.13 -9.95
CA LYS A 39 1.85 3.21 -10.68
C LYS A 39 0.90 2.09 -10.30
N MET A 40 -0.21 2.43 -9.64
CA MET A 40 -1.29 1.53 -9.26
C MET A 40 -2.61 1.93 -9.91
N ASN A 41 -3.48 0.95 -10.17
CA ASN A 41 -4.86 1.25 -10.54
C ASN A 41 -5.64 1.78 -9.33
N SER A 42 -6.77 2.44 -9.57
CA SER A 42 -7.53 3.12 -8.51
C SER A 42 -7.97 2.19 -7.37
N LEU A 43 -8.38 0.95 -7.68
CA LEU A 43 -8.74 -0.04 -6.66
C LEU A 43 -7.56 -0.46 -5.77
N CYS A 44 -6.37 -0.65 -6.34
CA CYS A 44 -5.16 -0.90 -5.59
C CYS A 44 -4.80 0.31 -4.70
N LYS A 45 -4.95 1.54 -5.22
CA LYS A 45 -4.69 2.77 -4.45
C LYS A 45 -5.58 2.84 -3.21
N ILE A 46 -6.90 2.76 -3.37
CA ILE A 46 -7.83 2.89 -2.24
C ILE A 46 -7.66 1.78 -1.22
N LEU A 47 -7.38 0.55 -1.67
CA LEU A 47 -7.18 -0.57 -0.78
C LEU A 47 -5.92 -0.35 0.05
N TYR A 48 -4.84 0.11 -0.58
CA TYR A 48 -3.62 0.45 0.14
C TYR A 48 -3.85 1.57 1.15
N LEU A 49 -4.59 2.61 0.78
CA LEU A 49 -4.92 3.73 1.67
C LEU A 49 -5.72 3.31 2.88
N LEU A 50 -6.67 2.38 2.72
CA LEU A 50 -7.37 1.80 3.85
C LEU A 50 -6.36 1.19 4.86
N PHE A 51 -5.43 0.34 4.41
CA PHE A 51 -4.40 -0.20 5.30
C PHE A 51 -3.36 0.84 5.78
N VAL A 52 -3.25 2.00 5.12
CA VAL A 52 -2.48 3.14 5.64
C VAL A 52 -3.19 3.76 6.84
N GLN A 53 -4.51 3.91 6.77
CA GLN A 53 -5.37 4.47 7.82
C GLN A 53 -5.60 3.52 9.01
N HIS A 54 -5.43 2.21 8.79
CA HIS A 54 -5.61 1.16 9.80
C HIS A 54 -4.29 0.43 10.13
N PRO A 55 -3.35 1.05 10.88
CA PRO A 55 -2.07 0.44 11.23
C PRO A 55 -2.20 -0.82 12.10
N GLU A 56 -3.29 -0.97 12.86
CA GLU A 56 -3.66 -2.18 13.61
C GLU A 56 -3.89 -3.39 12.69
N GLY A 57 -4.22 -3.13 11.43
CA GLY A 57 -4.53 -4.14 10.42
C GLY A 57 -6.01 -4.53 10.38
N ILE A 58 -6.41 -5.09 9.25
CA ILE A 58 -7.81 -5.46 8.99
C ILE A 58 -7.88 -6.94 8.67
N SER A 59 -8.75 -7.65 9.36
CA SER A 59 -9.15 -9.00 8.97
C SER A 59 -9.93 -8.94 7.66
N LEU A 60 -9.55 -9.72 6.65
CA LEU A 60 -10.28 -9.73 5.37
C LEU A 60 -11.74 -10.18 5.53
N TYR A 61 -12.07 -10.90 6.61
CA TYR A 61 -13.46 -11.24 6.96
C TYR A 61 -14.30 -10.01 7.33
N ASN A 62 -13.67 -8.98 7.89
CA ASN A 62 -14.32 -7.74 8.33
C ASN A 62 -14.20 -6.64 7.27
N LEU A 63 -13.58 -6.90 6.12
CA LEU A 63 -13.45 -5.91 5.04
C LEU A 63 -14.79 -5.30 4.58
N PRO A 64 -15.92 -6.05 4.56
CA PRO A 64 -17.24 -5.45 4.29
C PRO A 64 -17.65 -4.32 5.25
N ASP A 65 -17.15 -4.32 6.48
CA ASP A 65 -17.47 -3.29 7.47
C ASP A 65 -16.82 -1.93 7.11
N TYR A 66 -15.80 -1.94 6.22
CA TYR A 66 -15.07 -0.77 5.74
C TYR A 66 -15.54 -0.31 4.35
N GLU A 67 -16.70 -0.76 3.88
CA GLU A 67 -17.20 -0.37 2.55
C GLU A 67 -17.38 1.14 2.41
N GLU A 68 -17.87 1.82 3.45
CA GLU A 68 -18.08 3.26 3.42
C GLU A 68 -16.75 4.01 3.33
N ASP A 69 -15.74 3.61 4.12
CA ASP A 69 -14.40 4.17 4.06
C ASP A 69 -13.76 4.00 2.67
N LEU A 70 -13.90 2.81 2.09
CA LEU A 70 -13.43 2.54 0.73
C LEU A 70 -14.15 3.40 -0.32
N LYS A 71 -15.46 3.61 -0.18
CA LYS A 71 -16.23 4.49 -1.08
C LYS A 71 -15.76 5.95 -0.94
N ASN A 72 -15.53 6.42 0.27
CA ASN A 72 -15.06 7.77 0.57
C ASN A 72 -13.63 8.01 0.03
N LEU A 73 -12.74 7.02 0.15
CA LEU A 73 -11.41 7.06 -0.47
C LEU A 73 -11.47 7.05 -2.00
N TYR A 74 -12.46 6.37 -2.60
CA TYR A 74 -12.56 6.23 -4.05
C TYR A 74 -13.20 7.45 -4.73
N LEU A 75 -14.13 8.12 -4.06
CA LEU A 75 -14.86 9.27 -4.59
C LEU A 75 -13.96 10.37 -5.20
N PRO A 76 -12.91 10.87 -4.52
CA PRO A 76 -12.04 11.90 -5.07
C PRO A 76 -11.16 11.39 -6.24
N ILE A 77 -10.95 10.08 -6.38
CA ILE A 77 -10.17 9.52 -7.50
C ILE A 77 -11.04 9.40 -8.76
N CYS A 78 -12.35 9.17 -8.59
CA CYS A 78 -13.30 8.97 -9.68
C CYS A 78 -14.18 10.19 -9.97
N TRP A 79 -13.73 11.40 -9.63
CA TRP A 79 -14.53 12.62 -9.71
C TRP A 79 -15.03 12.92 -11.13
N GLU A 80 -14.26 12.56 -12.15
CA GLU A 80 -14.53 12.80 -13.58
C GLU A 80 -15.59 11.87 -14.19
N TYR A 81 -15.95 10.76 -13.53
CA TYR A 81 -16.93 9.82 -14.06
C TYR A 81 -18.37 10.30 -13.83
N HIS A 82 -19.16 10.36 -14.90
CA HIS A 82 -20.57 10.79 -14.85
C HIS A 82 -21.40 9.93 -13.88
N ASN A 83 -21.23 8.61 -13.91
CA ASN A 83 -21.94 7.65 -13.03
C ASN A 83 -21.07 7.17 -11.85
N LYS A 84 -20.20 8.05 -11.32
CA LYS A 84 -19.21 7.68 -10.29
C LYS A 84 -19.79 6.92 -9.10
N HIS A 85 -20.96 7.32 -8.58
CA HIS A 85 -21.54 6.67 -7.40
C HIS A 85 -21.90 5.20 -7.66
N GLN A 86 -22.56 4.91 -8.79
CA GLN A 86 -22.88 3.53 -9.19
C GLN A 86 -21.61 2.71 -9.47
N PHE A 87 -20.65 3.31 -10.18
CA PHE A 87 -19.37 2.66 -10.49
C PHE A 87 -18.59 2.29 -9.22
N ILE A 88 -18.48 3.24 -8.29
CA ILE A 88 -17.82 3.04 -6.99
C ILE A 88 -18.56 1.96 -6.21
N GLN A 89 -19.89 2.04 -6.11
CA GLN A 89 -20.68 1.06 -5.37
C GLN A 89 -20.45 -0.36 -5.88
N GLN A 90 -20.50 -0.58 -7.21
CA GLN A 90 -20.26 -1.89 -7.80
C GLN A 90 -18.82 -2.38 -7.60
N SER A 91 -17.85 -1.47 -7.76
CA SER A 91 -16.43 -1.80 -7.62
C SER A 91 -16.07 -2.16 -6.18
N ILE A 92 -16.61 -1.43 -5.20
CA ILE A 92 -16.41 -1.71 -3.78
C ILE A 92 -17.13 -3.00 -3.37
N ALA A 93 -18.39 -3.18 -3.77
CA ALA A 93 -19.11 -4.43 -3.48
C ALA A 93 -18.38 -5.66 -4.05
N SER A 94 -17.80 -5.55 -5.24
CA SER A 94 -16.94 -6.60 -5.82
C SER A 94 -15.66 -6.82 -5.02
N LEU A 95 -15.01 -5.74 -4.55
CA LEU A 95 -13.77 -5.80 -3.78
C LEU A 95 -13.97 -6.44 -2.39
N THR A 96 -15.05 -6.11 -1.70
CA THR A 96 -15.36 -6.59 -0.34
C THR A 96 -16.07 -7.95 -0.34
N CYS A 97 -16.60 -8.39 -1.48
CA CYS A 97 -17.29 -9.67 -1.59
C CYS A 97 -16.34 -10.85 -1.37
N ARG A 98 -16.54 -11.54 -0.24
CA ARG A 98 -15.87 -12.78 0.16
C ARG A 98 -15.97 -13.96 -0.83
N TYR A 99 -16.93 -13.92 -1.76
CA TYR A 99 -17.07 -14.94 -2.81
C TYR A 99 -16.30 -14.59 -4.09
N GLN A 100 -15.71 -13.39 -4.16
CA GLN A 100 -14.92 -12.94 -5.30
C GLN A 100 -13.43 -12.90 -4.97
N ASN A 101 -12.61 -13.11 -5.99
CA ASN A 101 -11.15 -13.10 -5.84
C ASN A 101 -10.55 -11.67 -5.91
N SER A 102 -11.40 -10.65 -6.10
CA SER A 102 -10.99 -9.27 -6.38
C SER A 102 -9.98 -8.74 -5.35
N ILE A 103 -10.23 -8.96 -4.05
CA ILE A 103 -9.32 -8.54 -2.97
C ILE A 103 -7.93 -9.19 -3.09
N HIS A 104 -7.88 -10.51 -3.32
CA HIS A 104 -6.63 -11.24 -3.44
C HIS A 104 -5.84 -10.81 -4.68
N GLU A 105 -6.52 -10.54 -5.79
CA GLU A 105 -5.91 -9.97 -6.99
C GLU A 105 -5.30 -8.59 -6.72
N LYS A 106 -5.99 -7.70 -5.99
CA LYS A 106 -5.44 -6.38 -5.67
C LYS A 106 -4.25 -6.47 -4.75
N ILE A 107 -4.29 -7.31 -3.72
CA ILE A 107 -3.15 -7.57 -2.83
C ILE A 107 -1.96 -8.11 -3.63
N SER A 108 -2.18 -9.11 -4.49
CA SER A 108 -1.14 -9.68 -5.35
C SER A 108 -0.54 -8.64 -6.30
N ARG A 109 -1.38 -7.79 -6.91
CA ARG A 109 -0.93 -6.73 -7.81
C ARG A 109 -0.13 -5.65 -7.08
N ILE A 110 -0.56 -5.23 -5.89
CA ILE A 110 0.19 -4.29 -5.04
C ILE A 110 1.57 -4.86 -4.73
N ARG A 111 1.64 -6.13 -4.29
CA ARG A 111 2.89 -6.85 -4.04
C ARG A 111 3.81 -6.87 -5.27
N ALA A 112 3.28 -7.24 -6.43
CA ALA A 112 4.05 -7.26 -7.67
C ALA A 112 4.62 -5.89 -8.06
N ILE A 113 3.83 -4.83 -7.86
CA ILE A 113 4.27 -3.46 -8.15
C ILE A 113 5.41 -3.04 -7.20
N PHE A 114 5.29 -3.27 -5.89
CA PHE A 114 6.39 -2.94 -4.97
C PHE A 114 7.64 -3.76 -5.23
N ASN A 115 7.51 -5.06 -5.51
CA ASN A 115 8.64 -5.93 -5.88
C ASN A 115 9.36 -5.46 -7.15
N LYS A 116 8.69 -4.75 -8.06
CA LYS A 116 9.34 -4.15 -9.25
C LYS A 116 10.22 -2.94 -8.88
N HIS A 117 9.89 -2.25 -7.79
CA HIS A 117 10.55 -1.01 -7.41
C HIS A 117 11.50 -1.16 -6.22
N LEU A 118 11.43 -2.24 -5.44
CA LEU A 118 12.15 -2.41 -4.19
C LEU A 118 12.92 -3.74 -4.20
N SER A 119 14.00 -3.82 -3.44
CA SER A 119 14.75 -5.08 -3.29
C SER A 119 13.93 -6.11 -2.50
N PRO A 120 14.18 -7.41 -2.68
CA PRO A 120 13.47 -8.48 -1.97
C PRO A 120 13.52 -8.35 -0.43
N ASP A 121 14.57 -7.74 0.12
CA ASP A 121 14.75 -7.58 1.56
C ASP A 121 13.84 -6.50 2.17
N ILE A 122 13.46 -5.48 1.39
CA ILE A 122 12.68 -4.33 1.88
C ILE A 122 11.25 -4.32 1.35
N ALA A 123 11.00 -4.87 0.16
CA ALA A 123 9.68 -4.90 -0.47
C ALA A 123 8.58 -5.47 0.46
N PRO A 124 8.83 -6.56 1.23
CA PRO A 124 7.85 -7.10 2.18
C PRO A 124 7.27 -6.08 3.16
N LEU A 125 8.04 -5.06 3.57
CA LEU A 125 7.58 -4.03 4.49
C LEU A 125 6.47 -3.16 3.88
N TYR A 126 6.43 -3.03 2.56
CA TYR A 126 5.47 -2.21 1.83
C TYR A 126 4.23 -3.00 1.41
N HIS A 127 4.20 -4.31 1.61
CA HIS A 127 3.08 -5.16 1.21
C HIS A 127 1.92 -5.05 2.21
N ILE A 128 0.71 -5.32 1.73
CA ILE A 128 -0.41 -5.70 2.59
C ILE A 128 -0.24 -7.19 2.87
N ASP A 129 0.23 -7.53 4.07
CA ASP A 129 0.53 -8.91 4.44
C ASP A 129 0.14 -9.27 5.88
N GLY A 130 0.16 -10.56 6.16
CA GLY A 130 -0.20 -11.14 7.45
C GLY A 130 -0.42 -12.64 7.31
N GLU A 131 -0.48 -13.36 8.42
CA GLU A 131 -0.71 -14.80 8.39
C GLU A 131 -2.09 -15.17 7.81
N ARG A 132 -2.27 -16.45 7.48
CA ARG A 132 -3.56 -16.94 7.01
C ARG A 132 -4.61 -16.74 8.10
N SER A 133 -5.75 -16.19 7.73
CA SER A 133 -6.88 -15.90 8.63
C SER A 133 -6.59 -14.88 9.73
N GLN A 134 -5.45 -14.20 9.70
CA GLN A 134 -5.12 -13.10 10.60
C GLN A 134 -5.30 -11.75 9.91
N ALA A 135 -5.32 -10.68 10.71
CA ALA A 135 -5.36 -9.32 10.21
C ALA A 135 -4.19 -9.06 9.25
N LYS A 136 -4.49 -8.45 8.10
CA LYS A 136 -3.50 -7.97 7.15
C LYS A 136 -3.11 -6.55 7.52
N LYS A 137 -1.84 -6.19 7.34
CA LYS A 137 -1.33 -4.84 7.60
C LYS A 137 -0.13 -4.53 6.72
N ILE A 138 0.26 -3.26 6.73
CA ILE A 138 1.52 -2.79 6.12
C ILE A 138 2.54 -2.64 7.24
N ALA A 139 3.69 -3.31 7.13
CA ALA A 139 4.71 -3.29 8.18
C ALA A 139 5.59 -2.03 8.16
N LEU A 140 5.58 -1.26 7.07
CA LEU A 140 6.29 0.01 6.96
C LEU A 140 5.88 0.97 8.08
N SER A 141 6.88 1.56 8.74
CA SER A 141 6.67 2.57 9.76
C SER A 141 5.83 3.73 9.23
N ARG A 142 4.86 4.19 10.01
CA ARG A 142 3.98 5.31 9.63
C ARG A 142 4.76 6.62 9.44
N GLU A 143 5.89 6.78 10.11
CA GLU A 143 6.79 7.93 9.93
C GLU A 143 7.41 8.00 8.53
N LEU A 144 7.49 6.85 7.84
CA LEU A 144 7.96 6.76 6.45
C LEU A 144 6.84 6.89 5.43
N ILE A 145 5.60 7.09 5.86
CA ILE A 145 4.44 7.28 4.98
C ILE A 145 4.00 8.75 5.09
N ILE A 146 4.21 9.50 4.01
CA ILE A 146 3.89 10.93 3.96
C ILE A 146 2.62 11.07 3.12
N VAL A 147 1.51 11.45 3.76
CA VAL A 147 0.22 11.66 3.08
C VAL A 147 -0.03 13.16 2.93
N LYS A 148 -0.33 13.61 1.70
CA LYS A 148 -0.59 15.04 1.40
C LYS A 148 -1.99 15.34 0.90
N TYR A 149 -2.80 14.35 0.55
CA TYR A 149 -4.18 14.62 0.13
C TYR A 149 -5.04 15.09 1.31
N LYS A 150 -6.00 15.98 1.05
CA LYS A 150 -7.00 16.38 2.04
C LYS A 150 -8.05 15.28 2.17
N ALA A 151 -8.16 14.66 3.33
CA ALA A 151 -9.43 14.05 3.73
C ALA A 151 -10.44 15.19 3.86
N SER A 152 -11.55 15.07 3.12
CA SER A 152 -12.65 16.05 3.17
C SER A 152 -13.34 16.03 4.51
#